data_AF-A0A2U3KNL4-F1
#
_entry.id   AF-A0A2U3KNL4-F1
#
_cell.length_a   1.000
_cell.length_b   1.000
_cell.length_c   1.000
_cell.angle_alpha   90.00
_cell.angle_beta   90.00
_cell.angle_gamma   90.00
#
_symmetry.space_group_name_H-M   'P 1'
#
loop_
_entity.id
_entity.type
_entity.pdbx_description
1 polymer ?
#
loop_
_entity_poly.entity_id
_entity_poly.type
_entity_poly.pdbx_seq_one_letter_code
_entity_poly.pdbx_strand_id
1 'polypeptide(L)'
;MKIVALLEEVGYLTHFFFAVRHEWNIDRLAQQLKQENELIGELWGLLEPVIAARGMEILEIEYRRESMGWVLRIFLDSEPGISVEDCAEISRIAGDLLDVSDLIRNAYHLEISSPGIDRPLRKLEHFQKYIGDIIEVRTISPVLDRRNFKGELKEASREAVTIECDSRIYPIPMSLIERARLLYFESMGRKSH
;
A
#
# COMPACT_ATOMS: atom_id res chain seq x y z
N MET A 1 16.30 -9.45 24.24
CA MET A 1 15.01 -10.17 24.14
C MET A 1 13.79 -9.26 23.92
N LYS A 2 13.70 -8.03 24.48
CA LYS A 2 12.53 -7.16 24.23
C LYS A 2 12.45 -6.54 22.82
N ILE A 3 13.57 -6.30 22.15
CA ILE A 3 13.61 -5.65 20.81
C ILE A 3 13.16 -6.60 19.68
N VAL A 4 13.41 -7.91 19.82
CA VAL A 4 13.02 -8.92 18.81
C VAL A 4 11.50 -9.00 18.68
N ALA A 5 10.76 -8.90 19.79
CA ALA A 5 9.31 -8.90 19.79
C ALA A 5 8.72 -7.62 19.16
N LEU A 6 9.37 -6.47 19.34
CA LEU A 6 8.89 -5.21 18.76
C LEU A 6 9.03 -5.20 17.22
N LEU A 7 10.06 -5.87 16.69
CA LEU A 7 10.38 -5.88 15.26
C LEU A 7 9.52 -6.87 14.44
N GLU A 8 8.94 -7.88 15.09
CA GLU A 8 7.97 -8.79 14.44
C GLU A 8 6.60 -8.13 14.20
N GLU A 9 6.21 -7.15 15.03
CA GLU A 9 4.93 -6.43 14.87
C GLU A 9 4.93 -5.39 13.74
N VAL A 10 6.11 -4.90 13.31
CA VAL A 10 6.24 -3.79 12.33
C VAL A 10 6.71 -4.23 10.92
N GLY A 11 6.89 -5.53 10.64
CA GLY A 11 7.09 -6.02 9.27
C GLY A 11 8.47 -5.77 8.63
N TYR A 12 9.53 -5.50 9.39
CA TYR A 12 10.88 -5.21 8.88
C TYR A 12 11.81 -6.45 8.76
N LEU A 13 11.33 -7.55 8.17
CA LEU A 13 12.10 -8.80 8.05
C LEU A 13 13.34 -8.70 7.14
N THR A 14 13.38 -7.74 6.20
CA THR A 14 14.51 -7.59 5.25
C THR A 14 15.75 -6.95 5.89
N HIS A 15 15.57 -6.05 6.85
CA HIS A 15 16.68 -5.42 7.57
C HIS A 15 17.27 -6.33 8.65
N PHE A 16 16.46 -7.22 9.22
CA PHE A 16 16.87 -8.08 10.33
C PHE A 16 17.92 -9.13 9.93
N PHE A 17 17.81 -9.72 8.72
CA PHE A 17 18.79 -10.70 8.23
C PHE A 17 20.18 -10.09 7.95
N PHE A 18 20.25 -8.79 7.63
CA PHE A 18 21.49 -8.11 7.32
C PHE A 18 22.24 -7.68 8.59
N ALA A 19 21.51 -7.23 9.62
CA ALA A 19 22.07 -6.74 10.88
C ALA A 19 22.77 -7.84 11.72
N VAL A 20 22.26 -9.08 11.69
CA VAL A 20 22.81 -10.20 12.49
C VAL A 20 24.20 -10.66 12.02
N ARG A 21 24.59 -10.33 10.78
CA ARG A 21 25.86 -10.81 10.18
C ARG A 21 27.07 -9.87 10.41
N HIS A 22 26.86 -8.63 10.84
CA HIS A 22 27.89 -7.59 10.78
C HIS A 22 27.95 -6.66 12.01
N GLU A 23 27.90 -7.17 13.25
CA GLU A 23 28.14 -6.39 14.49
C GLU A 23 27.61 -4.94 14.45
N TRP A 24 26.39 -4.74 13.93
CA TRP A 24 25.79 -3.41 13.88
C TRP A 24 25.41 -3.03 15.30
N ASN A 25 25.78 -1.81 15.72
CA ASN A 25 25.39 -1.27 17.02
C ASN A 25 23.85 -1.13 17.05
N ILE A 26 23.19 -2.10 17.68
CA ILE A 26 21.72 -2.20 17.78
C ILE A 26 21.11 -0.95 18.41
N ASP A 27 21.82 -0.29 19.33
CA ASP A 27 21.33 0.94 19.96
C ASP A 27 21.27 2.10 18.97
N ARG A 28 22.26 2.20 18.06
CA ARG A 28 22.26 3.21 16.99
C ARG A 28 21.14 2.96 15.98
N LEU A 29 20.92 1.71 15.60
CA LEU A 29 19.81 1.34 14.69
C LEU A 29 18.45 1.64 15.33
N ALA A 30 18.28 1.29 16.61
CA ALA A 30 17.05 1.59 17.34
C ALA A 30 16.81 3.10 17.49
N GLN A 31 17.85 3.90 17.74
CA GLN A 31 17.75 5.36 17.78
C GLN A 31 17.36 5.96 16.43
N GLN A 32 17.96 5.47 15.34
CA GLN A 32 17.65 5.93 13.99
C GLN A 32 16.20 5.59 13.62
N LEU A 33 15.76 4.34 13.84
CA LEU A 33 14.38 3.91 13.58
C LEU A 33 13.37 4.68 14.44
N LYS A 34 13.71 4.97 15.70
CA LYS A 34 12.87 5.79 16.58
C LYS A 34 12.70 7.20 16.01
N GLN A 35 13.79 7.83 15.60
CA GLN A 35 13.77 9.17 15.03
C GLN A 35 13.00 9.24 13.70
N GLU A 36 13.13 8.21 12.86
CA GLU A 36 12.36 8.07 11.63
C GLU A 36 10.86 7.92 11.89
N ASN A 37 10.46 7.08 12.86
CA ASN A 37 9.06 6.91 13.24
C ASN A 37 8.46 8.17 13.87
N GLU A 38 9.22 8.91 14.67
CA GLU A 38 8.80 10.21 15.23
C GLU A 38 8.54 11.21 14.11
N LEU A 39 9.46 11.34 13.15
CA LEU A 39 9.29 12.20 11.98
C LEU A 39 8.05 11.80 11.16
N ILE A 40 7.87 10.51 10.86
CA ILE A 40 6.70 10.01 10.12
C ILE A 40 5.41 10.35 10.85
N GLY A 41 5.37 10.19 12.18
CA GLY A 41 4.21 10.56 13.00
C GLY A 41 3.87 12.06 12.94
N GLU A 42 4.89 12.92 12.99
CA GLU A 42 4.72 14.37 12.85
C GLU A 42 4.23 14.75 11.44
N LEU A 43 4.80 14.15 10.41
CA LEU A 43 4.37 14.34 9.01
C LEU A 43 2.91 13.88 8.80
N TRP A 44 2.53 12.74 9.38
CA TRP A 44 1.16 12.24 9.32
C TRP A 44 0.19 13.24 9.95
N GLY A 45 0.48 13.69 11.17
CA GLY A 45 -0.37 14.66 11.88
C GLY A 45 -0.49 16.01 11.18
N LEU A 46 0.57 16.44 10.49
CA LEU A 46 0.57 17.68 9.69
C LEU A 46 -0.33 17.55 8.45
N LEU A 47 -0.25 16.43 7.74
CA LEU A 47 -0.84 16.28 6.40
C LEU A 47 -2.25 15.70 6.42
N GLU A 48 -2.55 14.82 7.38
CA GLU A 48 -3.83 14.10 7.47
C GLU A 48 -5.05 15.03 7.47
N PRO A 49 -5.11 16.13 8.25
CA PRO A 49 -6.29 17.00 8.25
C PRO A 49 -6.60 17.62 6.89
N VAL A 50 -5.55 17.95 6.12
CA VAL A 50 -5.68 18.64 4.83
C VAL A 50 -6.04 17.68 3.71
N ILE A 51 -5.53 16.46 3.79
CA ILE A 51 -5.83 15.35 2.86
C ILE A 51 -7.25 14.83 3.13
N ALA A 52 -7.63 14.64 4.40
CA ALA A 52 -8.97 14.21 4.80
C ALA A 52 -10.05 15.23 4.40
N ALA A 53 -9.77 16.53 4.49
CA ALA A 53 -10.68 17.59 4.04
C ALA A 53 -11.02 17.52 2.53
N ARG A 54 -10.22 16.78 1.74
CA ARG A 54 -10.43 16.54 0.31
C ARG A 54 -11.08 15.19 0.01
N GLY A 55 -11.48 14.43 1.03
CA GLY A 55 -12.07 13.10 0.86
C GLY A 55 -11.06 12.03 0.45
N MET A 56 -9.78 12.24 0.78
CA MET A 56 -8.69 11.29 0.57
C MET A 56 -8.16 10.81 1.92
N GLU A 57 -7.45 9.69 1.93
CA GLU A 57 -6.76 9.16 3.10
C GLU A 57 -5.28 8.93 2.82
N ILE A 58 -4.44 9.09 3.84
CA ILE A 58 -3.03 8.66 3.80
C ILE A 58 -3.00 7.17 4.11
N LEU A 59 -2.43 6.36 3.22
CA LEU A 59 -2.20 4.95 3.46
C LEU A 59 -0.84 4.69 4.12
N GLU A 60 0.19 5.41 3.67
CA GLU A 60 1.57 5.20 4.08
C GLU A 60 2.41 6.44 3.78
N ILE A 61 3.40 6.71 4.64
CA ILE A 61 4.45 7.71 4.41
C ILE A 61 5.79 7.00 4.53
N GLU A 62 6.58 7.05 3.46
CA GLU A 62 7.94 6.53 3.42
C GLU A 62 8.93 7.69 3.38
N TYR A 63 9.98 7.65 4.22
CA TYR A 63 11.11 8.57 4.13
C TYR A 63 12.42 7.79 4.10
N ARG A 64 13.00 7.63 2.91
CA ARG A 64 14.16 6.76 2.71
C ARG A 64 15.16 7.32 1.72
N ARG A 65 16.38 6.77 1.79
CA ARG A 65 17.44 7.10 0.83
C ARG A 65 17.38 6.14 -0.36
N GLU A 66 17.18 6.71 -1.55
CA GLU A 66 17.21 6.01 -2.84
C GLU A 66 18.45 6.45 -3.65
N SER A 67 18.64 5.90 -4.85
CA SER A 67 19.81 6.18 -5.70
C SER A 67 19.96 7.66 -6.07
N MET A 68 18.84 8.39 -6.15
CA MET A 68 18.77 9.80 -6.56
C MET A 68 18.86 10.77 -5.38
N GLY A 69 18.77 10.29 -4.13
CA GLY A 69 18.73 11.15 -2.93
C GLY A 69 17.75 10.65 -1.88
N TRP A 70 17.38 11.51 -0.94
CA TRP A 70 16.26 11.24 -0.04
C TRP A 70 14.95 11.38 -0.78
N VAL A 71 14.00 10.48 -0.52
CA VAL A 71 12.66 10.50 -1.08
C VAL A 71 11.68 10.47 0.07
N LEU A 72 10.77 11.46 0.10
CA LEU A 72 9.57 11.45 0.90
C LEU A 72 8.41 11.06 -0.02
N ARG A 73 7.87 9.86 0.18
CA ARG A 73 6.75 9.35 -0.61
C ARG A 73 5.52 9.23 0.26
N ILE A 74 4.43 9.83 -0.20
CA ILE A 74 3.12 9.78 0.47
C ILE A 74 2.17 9.02 -0.42
N PHE A 75 1.63 7.92 0.11
CA PHE A 75 0.64 7.09 -0.57
C PHE A 75 -0.77 7.53 -0.17
N LEU A 76 -1.58 7.88 -1.16
CA LEU A 76 -2.95 8.34 -0.95
C LEU A 76 -3.96 7.36 -1.53
N ASP A 77 -5.15 7.29 -0.94
CA ASP A 77 -6.31 6.62 -1.51
C ASP A 77 -7.57 7.47 -1.40
N SER A 78 -8.55 7.18 -2.25
CA SER A 78 -9.89 7.80 -2.22
C SER A 78 -10.92 6.86 -2.84
N GLU A 79 -12.20 7.01 -2.50
CA GLU A 79 -13.26 6.15 -3.06
C GLU A 79 -13.37 6.16 -4.60
N PRO A 80 -13.21 7.28 -5.33
CA PRO A 80 -13.14 7.25 -6.79
C PRO A 80 -11.76 6.82 -7.33
N GLY A 81 -10.73 6.74 -6.48
CA GLY A 81 -9.33 6.61 -6.88
C GLY A 81 -8.64 7.97 -7.01
N ILE A 82 -7.32 7.99 -6.93
CA ILE A 82 -6.50 9.20 -7.00
C ILE A 82 -6.10 9.46 -8.45
N SER A 83 -6.48 10.62 -8.99
CA SER A 83 -6.09 11.09 -10.32
C SER A 83 -4.68 11.72 -10.31
N VAL A 84 -4.13 11.98 -11.50
CA VAL A 84 -2.84 12.69 -11.63
C VAL A 84 -2.96 14.12 -11.15
N GLU A 85 -4.12 14.75 -11.38
CA GLU A 85 -4.46 16.08 -10.93
C GLU A 85 -4.52 16.16 -9.40
N ASP A 86 -5.11 15.14 -8.75
CA ASP A 86 -5.12 15.01 -7.29
C ASP A 86 -3.70 14.92 -6.73
N CYS A 87 -2.85 14.07 -7.32
CA CYS A 87 -1.44 13.98 -6.92
C CYS A 87 -0.72 15.32 -7.07
N ALA A 88 -0.93 16.03 -8.18
CA ALA A 88 -0.30 17.33 -8.42
C ALA A 88 -0.78 18.41 -7.45
N GLU A 89 -2.07 18.41 -7.10
CA GLU A 89 -2.63 19.33 -6.11
C GLU A 89 -2.09 19.05 -4.71
N ILE A 90 -2.16 17.79 -4.26
CA ILE A 90 -1.64 17.41 -2.95
C ILE A 90 -0.13 17.64 -2.88
N SER A 91 0.61 17.43 -3.96
CA SER A 91 2.06 17.68 -4.00
C SER A 91 2.39 19.14 -3.71
N ARG A 92 1.64 20.10 -4.27
CA ARG A 92 1.83 21.53 -3.99
C ARG A 92 1.53 21.85 -2.54
N ILE A 93 0.38 21.39 -2.04
CA ILE A 93 -0.07 21.67 -0.68
C ILE A 93 0.86 21.06 0.37
N ALA A 94 1.25 19.80 0.17
CA ALA A 94 2.20 19.12 1.04
C ALA A 94 3.55 19.85 1.02
N GLY A 95 4.04 20.26 -0.16
CA GLY A 95 5.25 21.06 -0.28
C GLY A 95 5.21 22.34 0.57
N ASP A 96 4.15 23.14 0.42
CA ASP A 96 3.98 24.38 1.19
C ASP A 96 3.96 24.14 2.71
N LEU A 97 3.27 23.08 3.16
CA LEU A 97 3.20 22.73 4.58
C LEU A 97 4.56 22.23 5.12
N LEU A 98 5.28 21.46 4.32
CA LEU A 98 6.61 20.95 4.68
C LEU A 98 7.63 22.08 4.77
N ASP A 99 7.57 23.05 3.86
CA ASP A 99 8.45 24.24 3.87
C ASP A 99 8.21 25.12 5.11
N VAL A 100 6.96 25.28 5.53
CA VAL A 100 6.62 26.06 6.73
C VAL A 100 6.98 25.32 8.02
N SER A 101 6.81 24.00 8.04
CA SER A 101 7.02 23.20 9.25
C SER A 101 8.50 22.88 9.53
N ASP A 102 9.36 22.93 8.51
CA ASP A 102 10.82 22.69 8.59
C ASP A 102 11.19 21.37 9.31
N LEU A 103 10.35 20.33 9.14
CA LEU A 103 10.50 19.04 9.82
C LEU A 103 11.64 18.19 9.25
N ILE A 104 11.98 18.36 7.96
CA ILE A 104 12.93 17.51 7.24
C ILE A 104 14.21 18.28 6.94
N ARG A 105 15.30 17.88 7.60
CA ARG A 105 16.60 18.57 7.50
C ARG A 105 17.35 18.32 6.20
N ASN A 106 17.12 17.19 5.55
CA ASN A 106 17.88 16.78 4.37
C ASN A 106 17.12 17.19 3.12
N ALA A 107 17.82 17.61 2.06
CA ALA A 107 17.18 17.79 0.76
C ALA A 107 16.56 16.46 0.28
N TYR A 108 15.31 16.52 -0.19
CA TYR A 108 14.53 15.35 -0.57
C TYR A 108 13.73 15.61 -1.85
N HIS A 109 13.30 14.52 -2.48
CA HIS A 109 12.31 14.52 -3.54
C HIS A 109 10.94 14.17 -2.93
N LEU A 110 9.95 15.03 -3.13
CA LEU A 110 8.58 14.77 -2.73
C LEU A 110 7.86 13.98 -3.83
N GLU A 111 7.27 12.85 -3.46
CA GLU A 111 6.43 12.03 -4.33
C GLU A 111 5.06 11.85 -3.71
N ILE A 112 4.01 12.23 -4.46
CA ILE A 112 2.64 11.87 -4.14
C ILE A 112 2.22 10.78 -5.11
N SER A 113 1.84 9.63 -4.56
CA SER A 113 1.45 8.50 -5.36
C SER A 113 0.13 7.94 -4.85
N SER A 114 -0.68 7.43 -5.76
CA SER A 114 -1.61 6.36 -5.36
C SER A 114 -0.78 5.11 -5.05
N PRO A 115 -1.28 4.12 -4.31
CA PRO A 115 -0.62 2.82 -4.17
C PRO A 115 -0.41 2.05 -5.50
N GLY A 116 -0.78 2.64 -6.65
CA GLY A 116 -0.66 2.04 -7.98
C GLY A 116 -1.89 1.22 -8.38
N ILE A 117 -1.70 0.33 -9.36
CA ILE A 117 -2.71 -0.39 -10.18
C ILE A 117 -3.66 -1.31 -9.38
N ASP A 118 -3.49 -1.46 -8.07
CA ASP A 118 -3.88 -2.67 -7.39
C ASP A 118 -4.36 -2.40 -5.96
N ARG A 119 -5.55 -1.83 -5.81
CA ARG A 119 -6.18 -1.69 -4.49
C ARG A 119 -6.24 -3.09 -3.84
N PRO A 120 -5.51 -3.35 -2.75
CA PRO A 120 -5.35 -4.70 -2.24
C PRO A 120 -6.65 -5.18 -1.60
N LEU A 121 -7.10 -6.37 -2.00
CA LEU A 121 -8.27 -7.03 -1.45
C LEU A 121 -7.79 -7.95 -0.32
N ARG A 122 -7.90 -7.47 0.92
CA ARG A 122 -7.43 -8.19 2.12
C ARG A 122 -8.56 -8.74 2.96
N LYS A 123 -9.68 -8.01 3.04
CA LYS A 123 -10.84 -8.38 3.87
C LYS A 123 -12.01 -8.79 2.98
N LEU A 124 -12.92 -9.60 3.51
CA LEU A 124 -14.12 -10.04 2.79
C LEU A 124 -14.92 -8.86 2.26
N GLU A 125 -15.06 -7.80 3.05
CA GLU A 125 -15.79 -6.58 2.70
C GLU A 125 -15.19 -5.90 1.46
N HIS A 126 -13.87 -6.03 1.24
CA HIS A 126 -13.23 -5.50 0.05
C HIS A 126 -13.69 -6.28 -1.18
N PHE A 127 -13.66 -7.62 -1.12
CA PHE A 127 -14.12 -8.45 -2.23
C PHE A 127 -15.60 -8.21 -2.52
N GLN A 128 -16.45 -8.16 -1.49
CA GLN A 128 -17.88 -7.91 -1.66
C GLN A 128 -18.18 -6.56 -2.32
N LYS A 129 -17.39 -5.52 -2.01
CA LYS A 129 -17.53 -4.18 -2.61
C LYS A 129 -17.28 -4.17 -4.13
N TYR A 130 -16.41 -5.07 -4.63
CA TYR A 130 -15.96 -5.08 -6.02
C TYR A 130 -16.47 -6.28 -6.82
N ILE A 131 -17.59 -6.86 -6.41
CA ILE A 131 -18.29 -7.85 -7.24
C ILE A 131 -18.68 -7.17 -8.57
N GLY A 132 -18.34 -7.82 -9.68
CA GLY A 132 -18.50 -7.33 -11.04
C GLY A 132 -17.28 -6.59 -11.60
N ASP A 133 -16.27 -6.31 -10.78
CA ASP A 133 -15.03 -5.67 -11.23
C ASP A 133 -13.94 -6.70 -11.55
N ILE A 134 -12.92 -6.27 -12.29
CA ILE A 134 -11.76 -7.10 -12.64
C ILE A 134 -10.78 -7.09 -11.49
N ILE A 135 -10.40 -8.28 -11.03
CA ILE A 135 -9.40 -8.47 -9.98
C ILE A 135 -8.30 -9.41 -10.46
N GLU A 136 -7.14 -9.30 -9.84
CA GLU A 136 -6.09 -10.31 -9.93
C GLU A 136 -5.93 -11.01 -8.57
N VAL A 137 -5.87 -12.34 -8.59
CA VAL A 137 -5.66 -13.18 -7.41
C VAL A 137 -4.52 -14.15 -7.66
N ARG A 138 -3.60 -14.21 -6.69
CA ARG A 138 -2.53 -15.19 -6.65
C ARG A 138 -2.74 -16.11 -5.45
N THR A 139 -2.59 -17.41 -5.67
CA THR A 139 -2.78 -18.43 -4.63
C THR A 139 -1.48 -19.08 -4.16
N ILE A 140 -1.50 -19.52 -2.90
CA ILE A 140 -0.38 -20.22 -2.25
C ILE A 140 -0.10 -21.55 -2.97
N SER A 141 -1.16 -22.32 -3.25
CA SER A 141 -1.12 -23.58 -4.00
C SER A 141 -2.03 -23.54 -5.24
N PRO A 142 -1.81 -24.42 -6.23
CA PRO A 142 -2.67 -24.47 -7.41
C PRO A 142 -4.13 -24.76 -7.07
N VAL A 143 -5.04 -24.00 -7.67
CA VAL A 143 -6.48 -24.27 -7.70
C VAL A 143 -6.82 -24.59 -9.15
N LEU A 144 -7.29 -25.82 -9.41
CA LEU A 144 -7.54 -26.32 -10.77
C LEU A 144 -6.33 -26.10 -11.71
N ASP A 145 -5.15 -26.55 -11.26
CA ASP A 145 -3.85 -26.46 -11.96
C ASP A 145 -3.34 -25.05 -12.27
N ARG A 146 -3.93 -24.01 -11.65
CA ARG A 146 -3.57 -22.59 -11.86
C ARG A 146 -3.30 -21.88 -10.54
N ARG A 147 -2.35 -20.93 -10.55
CA ARG A 147 -2.00 -20.12 -9.36
C ARG A 147 -2.27 -18.62 -9.49
N ASN A 148 -2.41 -18.11 -10.70
CA ASN A 148 -2.64 -16.69 -10.95
C ASN A 148 -3.91 -16.54 -11.77
N PHE A 149 -4.86 -15.80 -11.25
CA PHE A 149 -6.19 -15.58 -11.83
C PHE A 149 -6.35 -14.09 -12.09
N LYS A 150 -6.82 -13.74 -13.29
CA LYS A 150 -7.12 -12.37 -13.66
C LYS A 150 -8.45 -12.38 -14.38
N GLY A 151 -9.45 -11.75 -13.81
CA GLY A 151 -10.81 -11.86 -14.32
C GLY A 151 -11.84 -11.18 -13.44
N GLU A 152 -13.10 -11.35 -13.81
CA GLU A 152 -14.21 -10.71 -13.13
C GLU A 152 -14.53 -11.43 -11.82
N LEU A 153 -14.63 -10.68 -10.72
CA LEU A 153 -15.10 -11.20 -9.45
C LEU A 153 -16.62 -11.38 -9.50
N LYS A 154 -17.10 -12.62 -9.57
CA LYS A 154 -18.54 -12.93 -9.62
C LYS A 154 -19.19 -12.95 -8.24
N GLU A 155 -18.49 -13.52 -7.26
CA GLU A 155 -19.05 -13.74 -5.92
C GLU A 155 -17.94 -13.67 -4.87
N ALA A 156 -18.29 -13.26 -3.65
CA ALA A 156 -17.39 -13.22 -2.52
C ALA A 156 -18.12 -13.63 -1.24
N SER A 157 -17.66 -14.73 -0.63
CA SER A 157 -18.15 -15.25 0.66
C SER A 157 -17.00 -15.45 1.65
N ARG A 158 -17.33 -15.79 2.90
CA ARG A 158 -16.31 -16.14 3.91
C ARG A 158 -15.46 -17.35 3.52
N GLU A 159 -15.98 -18.22 2.66
CA GLU A 159 -15.35 -19.47 2.29
C GLU A 159 -14.47 -19.32 1.04
N ALA A 160 -14.99 -18.63 0.02
CA ALA A 160 -14.34 -18.51 -1.27
C ALA A 160 -14.74 -17.24 -2.03
N VAL A 161 -13.90 -16.86 -3.00
CA VAL A 161 -14.24 -15.92 -4.07
C VAL A 161 -14.35 -16.66 -5.39
N THR A 162 -15.30 -16.25 -6.22
CA THR A 162 -15.53 -16.86 -7.54
C THR A 162 -15.04 -15.90 -8.61
N ILE A 163 -14.03 -16.31 -9.40
CA ILE A 163 -13.48 -15.49 -10.49
C ILE A 163 -13.80 -16.14 -11.83
N GLU A 164 -14.35 -15.35 -12.76
CA GLU A 164 -14.47 -15.72 -14.17
C GLU A 164 -13.25 -15.22 -14.94
N CYS A 165 -12.43 -16.14 -15.46
CA CYS A 165 -11.32 -15.83 -16.36
C CYS A 165 -11.22 -16.88 -17.49
N ASP A 166 -10.85 -16.44 -18.69
CA ASP A 166 -10.78 -17.29 -19.89
C ASP A 166 -12.07 -18.11 -20.14
N SER A 167 -13.24 -17.49 -19.91
CA SER A 167 -14.57 -18.11 -19.99
C SER A 167 -14.76 -19.34 -19.09
N ARG A 168 -13.98 -19.44 -18.01
CA ARG A 168 -14.10 -20.47 -16.97
C ARG A 168 -14.27 -19.83 -15.61
N ILE A 169 -15.01 -20.52 -14.74
CA ILE A 169 -15.28 -20.10 -13.37
C ILE A 169 -14.34 -20.84 -12.43
N TYR A 170 -13.66 -20.08 -11.57
CA TYR A 170 -12.73 -20.59 -10.57
C TYR A 170 -13.19 -20.21 -9.17
N PRO A 171 -13.68 -21.17 -8.36
CA PRO A 171 -13.90 -20.96 -6.94
C PRO A 171 -12.56 -21.05 -6.21
N ILE A 172 -12.09 -19.93 -5.66
CA ILE A 172 -10.82 -19.82 -4.95
C ILE A 172 -11.10 -19.69 -3.45
N PRO A 173 -10.73 -20.68 -2.63
CA PRO A 173 -10.87 -20.57 -1.18
C PRO A 173 -10.14 -19.34 -0.64
N MET A 174 -10.80 -18.59 0.26
CA MET A 174 -10.23 -17.39 0.88
C MET A 174 -8.89 -17.70 1.58
N SER A 175 -8.77 -18.91 2.15
CA SER A 175 -7.55 -19.39 2.82
C SER A 175 -6.37 -19.65 1.90
N LEU A 176 -6.59 -19.78 0.59
CA LEU A 176 -5.53 -20.01 -0.39
C LEU A 176 -5.05 -18.73 -1.07
N ILE A 177 -5.69 -17.59 -0.83
CA ILE A 177 -5.31 -16.30 -1.42
C ILE A 177 -4.02 -15.83 -0.75
N GLU A 178 -2.92 -15.81 -1.52
CA GLU A 178 -1.64 -15.23 -1.12
C GLU A 178 -1.70 -13.69 -1.24
N ARG A 179 -2.30 -13.22 -2.34
CA ARG A 179 -2.51 -11.79 -2.62
C ARG A 179 -3.69 -11.62 -3.57
N ALA A 180 -4.45 -10.56 -3.38
CA ALA A 180 -5.51 -10.15 -4.29
C ALA A 180 -5.52 -8.63 -4.45
N ARG A 181 -5.91 -8.17 -5.64
CA ARG A 181 -5.91 -6.76 -6.01
C ARG A 181 -6.97 -6.42 -7.04
N LEU A 182 -7.57 -5.25 -6.92
CA LEU A 182 -8.53 -4.70 -7.88
C LEU A 182 -7.79 -4.04 -9.05
N LEU A 183 -8.14 -4.39 -10.28
CA LEU A 183 -7.66 -3.77 -11.50
C LEU A 183 -8.64 -2.68 -11.97
N TYR A 184 -8.47 -1.47 -11.43
CA TYR A 184 -9.41 -0.36 -11.62
C TYR A 184 -9.64 0.02 -13.08
N PHE A 185 -8.58 0.23 -13.86
CA PHE A 185 -8.69 0.67 -15.26
C PHE A 185 -9.38 -0.36 -16.17
N GLU A 186 -9.19 -1.65 -15.89
CA GLU A 186 -9.84 -2.72 -16.65
C GLU A 186 -11.32 -2.86 -16.31
N SER A 187 -11.68 -2.52 -15.06
CA SER A 187 -13.07 -2.50 -14.60
C SER A 187 -13.87 -1.34 -15.23
N MET A 188 -13.23 -0.18 -15.44
CA MET A 188 -13.86 0.98 -16.10
C MET A 188 -14.15 0.76 -17.59
N GLY A 189 -13.30 0.01 -18.29
CA GLY A 189 -13.51 -0.31 -19.71
C GLY A 189 -14.77 -1.13 -20.00
N ARG A 190 -15.31 -1.85 -19.00
CA ARG A 190 -16.54 -2.64 -19.13
C ARG A 190 -17.83 -1.90 -18.78
N LYS A 191 -17.78 -0.89 -17.91
CA LYS A 191 -18.97 -0.12 -17.48
C LYS A 191 -19.42 0.93 -18.50
N SER A 192 -18.75 1.01 -19.65
CA SER A 192 -18.98 2.01 -20.72
C SER A 192 -19.84 1.48 -21.89
N HIS A 193 -20.53 0.35 -21.71
CA HIS A 193 -21.45 -0.25 -22.68
C HIS A 193 -22.81 -0.53 -22.06
#